data_AF-A0A925JXW3-F1
#
_entry.id   AF-A0A925JXW3-F1
#
_cell.length_a   1.000
_cell.length_b   1.000
_cell.length_c   1.000
_cell.angle_alpha   90.00
_cell.angle_beta   90.00
_cell.angle_gamma   90.00
#
_symmetry.space_group_name_H-M   'P 1'
#
loop_
_entity.id
_entity.type
_entity.pdbx_description
1 polymer ?
#
loop_
_entity_poly.entity_id
_entity_poly.type
_entity_poly.pdbx_seq_one_letter_code
_entity_poly.pdbx_strand_id
1 'polypeptide(L)'
;MSEPFRKNPSRPDREKLHYSICAQFLFMHVACLLAIWTGVSAVAASVCLALYVVRMFAITAGFHRLFAHRTYKTGRLFQFLMAFVGTASYQKGPLWWASHHRRHHLYADTDQDLHSPITHTMWRSQVGWFLLRNSQTTEWKLIPNLMKYRELHWLDRYYSVPPILLAASMFLL
;
A
#
# COMPACT_ATOMS: atom_id res chain seq x y z
N MET A 1 -33.65 1.56 -18.36
CA MET A 1 -32.73 2.50 -19.02
C MET A 1 -31.83 3.08 -17.93
N SER A 2 -30.66 2.49 -17.70
CA SER A 2 -29.71 2.95 -16.67
C SER A 2 -29.11 4.27 -17.14
N GLU A 3 -29.20 5.32 -16.31
CA GLU A 3 -28.55 6.60 -16.62
C GLU A 3 -27.06 6.37 -16.98
N PRO A 4 -26.53 7.07 -18.00
CA PRO A 4 -25.10 7.09 -18.23
C PRO A 4 -24.43 7.69 -17.00
N PHE A 5 -23.56 6.90 -16.35
CA PHE A 5 -22.76 7.31 -15.19
C PHE A 5 -22.15 8.70 -15.46
N ARG A 6 -22.63 9.73 -14.76
CA ARG A 6 -22.01 11.06 -14.79
C ARG A 6 -20.53 10.90 -14.45
N LYS A 7 -19.64 11.30 -15.39
CA LYS A 7 -18.26 11.67 -15.06
C LYS A 7 -18.34 12.64 -13.89
N ASN A 8 -17.98 12.21 -12.69
CA ASN A 8 -17.73 13.15 -11.61
C ASN A 8 -16.37 13.76 -11.93
N PRO A 9 -16.28 15.03 -12.39
CA PRO A 9 -14.99 15.62 -12.65
C PRO A 9 -14.25 15.65 -11.31
N SER A 10 -13.22 14.83 -11.18
CA SER A 10 -12.30 14.94 -10.06
C SER A 10 -11.85 16.39 -10.02
N ARG A 11 -12.10 17.09 -8.92
CA ARG A 11 -11.70 18.48 -8.78
C ARG A 11 -10.21 18.61 -9.14
N PRO A 12 -9.80 19.60 -9.95
CA PRO A 12 -8.45 19.68 -10.51
C PRO A 12 -7.34 19.79 -9.45
N ASP A 13 -7.67 20.17 -8.21
CA ASP A 13 -6.76 20.17 -7.07
C ASP A 13 -6.36 18.75 -6.60
N ARG A 14 -7.21 17.75 -6.83
CA ARG A 14 -6.98 16.37 -6.37
C ARG A 14 -6.07 15.55 -7.30
N GLU A 15 -5.87 15.99 -8.54
CA GLU A 15 -4.87 15.41 -9.45
C GLU A 15 -3.46 16.00 -9.27
N LYS A 16 -3.28 16.88 -8.28
CA LYS A 16 -1.94 17.40 -7.93
C LYS A 16 -1.12 16.36 -7.20
N LEU A 17 0.20 16.43 -7.38
CA LEU A 17 1.16 15.63 -6.65
C LEU A 17 1.09 15.88 -5.13
N HIS A 18 1.30 14.81 -4.38
CA HIS A 18 1.45 14.84 -2.95
C HIS A 18 2.94 14.84 -2.61
N TYR A 19 3.53 16.04 -2.59
CA TYR A 19 4.99 16.24 -2.54
C TYR A 19 5.71 15.46 -1.43
N SER A 20 5.12 15.33 -0.24
CA SER A 20 5.72 14.57 0.86
C SER A 20 5.88 13.08 0.50
N ILE A 21 4.89 12.48 -0.17
CA ILE A 21 4.96 11.08 -0.60
C ILE A 21 5.91 10.92 -1.77
N CYS A 22 5.92 11.87 -2.72
CA CYS A 22 6.90 11.88 -3.79
C CYS A 22 8.33 11.93 -3.23
N ALA A 23 8.59 12.78 -2.24
CA ALA A 23 9.89 12.89 -1.60
C ALA A 23 10.28 11.60 -0.87
N GLN A 24 9.36 10.99 -0.11
CA GLN A 24 9.59 9.71 0.57
C GLN A 24 9.87 8.57 -0.42
N PHE A 25 9.10 8.50 -1.51
CA PHE A 25 9.29 7.51 -2.56
C PHE A 25 10.65 7.67 -3.24
N LEU A 26 11.01 8.90 -3.64
CA LEU A 26 12.30 9.19 -4.26
C LEU A 26 13.46 8.88 -3.31
N PHE A 27 13.36 9.30 -2.05
CA PHE A 27 14.36 9.03 -1.03
C PHE A 27 14.63 7.53 -0.89
N MET A 28 13.58 6.70 -0.80
CA MET A 28 13.74 5.25 -0.67
C MET A 28 14.50 4.63 -1.85
N HIS A 29 14.23 5.09 -3.09
CA HIS A 29 14.89 4.55 -4.28
C HIS A 29 16.34 5.02 -4.40
N VAL A 30 16.60 6.29 -4.12
CA VAL A 30 17.97 6.85 -4.16
C VAL A 30 18.82 6.23 -3.05
N ALA A 31 18.25 5.96 -1.87
CA ALA A 31 18.96 5.31 -0.77
C ALA A 31 19.50 3.92 -1.14
N CYS A 32 18.86 3.17 -2.05
CA CYS A 32 19.37 1.89 -2.54
C CYS A 32 20.74 2.02 -3.23
N LEU A 33 21.06 3.18 -3.82
CA LEU A 33 22.35 3.40 -4.49
C LEU A 33 23.53 3.43 -3.49
N LEU A 34 23.27 3.63 -2.19
CA LEU A 34 24.31 3.53 -1.16
C LEU A 34 24.96 2.14 -1.13
N ALA A 35 24.25 1.09 -1.56
CA ALA A 35 24.80 -0.26 -1.68
C ALA A 35 26.00 -0.36 -2.62
N ILE A 36 26.12 0.55 -3.61
CA ILE A 36 27.29 0.63 -4.51
C ILE A 36 28.54 1.02 -3.72
N TRP A 37 28.40 1.89 -2.72
CA TRP A 37 29.50 2.36 -1.89
C TRP A 37 29.77 1.43 -0.69
N THR A 38 28.73 0.97 -0.01
CA THR A 38 28.87 0.11 1.18
C THR A 38 29.19 -1.33 0.84
N GLY A 39 28.98 -1.75 -0.41
CA GLY A 39 29.00 -3.15 -0.83
C GLY A 39 27.78 -3.92 -0.31
N VAL A 40 27.68 -5.19 -0.73
CA VAL A 40 26.61 -6.11 -0.33
C VAL A 40 27.23 -7.36 0.29
N SER A 41 27.06 -7.53 1.61
CA SER A 41 27.52 -8.72 2.32
C SER A 41 26.56 -9.91 2.09
N ALA A 42 27.04 -11.13 2.34
CA ALA A 42 26.20 -12.33 2.29
C ALA A 42 25.03 -12.26 3.29
N VAL A 43 25.25 -11.66 4.46
CA VAL A 43 24.20 -11.40 5.46
C VAL A 43 23.14 -10.45 4.88
N ALA A 44 23.55 -9.32 4.30
CA ALA A 44 22.64 -8.35 3.71
C ALA A 44 21.81 -8.97 2.57
N ALA A 45 22.43 -9.76 1.68
CA ALA A 45 21.74 -10.46 0.60
C ALA A 45 20.72 -11.48 1.14
N SER A 46 21.11 -12.26 2.15
CA SER A 46 20.25 -13.28 2.77
C SER A 46 19.04 -12.65 3.48
N VAL A 47 19.26 -11.58 4.23
CA VAL A 47 18.20 -10.83 4.92
C VAL A 47 17.26 -10.18 3.91
N CYS A 48 17.80 -9.60 2.83
CA CYS A 48 16.99 -9.04 1.76
C CYS A 48 16.03 -10.08 1.15
N LEU A 49 16.55 -11.27 0.83
CA LEU A 49 15.74 -12.37 0.29
C LEU A 49 14.69 -12.85 1.29
N ALA A 50 15.06 -13.05 2.56
CA ALA A 50 14.13 -13.46 3.61
C ALA A 50 13.00 -12.43 3.80
N LEU A 51 13.35 -11.14 3.88
CA LEU A 51 12.39 -10.05 3.98
C LEU A 51 11.50 -9.92 2.75
N TYR A 52 12.02 -10.21 1.54
CA TYR A 52 11.22 -10.26 0.33
C TYR A 52 10.13 -11.33 0.45
N VAL A 53 10.51 -12.58 0.78
CA VAL A 53 9.56 -13.70 0.89
C VAL A 53 8.50 -13.44 1.95
N VAL A 54 8.91 -13.05 3.16
CA VAL A 54 7.99 -12.81 4.28
C VAL A 54 7.01 -11.67 3.98
N ARG A 55 7.48 -10.56 3.40
CA ARG A 55 6.62 -9.42 3.08
C ARG A 55 5.71 -9.70 1.89
N MET A 56 6.19 -10.40 0.86
CA MET A 56 5.34 -10.84 -0.26
C MET A 56 4.21 -11.75 0.21
N PHE A 57 4.50 -12.67 1.15
CA PHE A 57 3.46 -13.47 1.79
C PHE A 57 2.47 -12.58 2.56
N ALA A 58 2.95 -11.61 3.35
CA ALA A 58 2.07 -10.72 4.10
C ALA A 58 1.15 -9.85 3.21
N ILE A 59 1.66 -9.37 2.07
CA ILE A 59 0.87 -8.62 1.08
C ILE A 59 -0.16 -9.53 0.41
N THR A 60 0.26 -10.70 -0.08
CA THR A 60 -0.62 -11.59 -0.86
C THR A 60 -1.65 -12.32 0.02
N ALA A 61 -1.24 -12.90 1.15
CA ALA A 61 -2.13 -13.59 2.05
C ALA A 61 -2.89 -12.63 2.97
N GLY A 62 -2.23 -11.57 3.47
CA GLY A 62 -2.81 -10.61 4.41
C GLY A 62 -3.59 -9.50 3.70
N PHE A 63 -2.88 -8.57 3.07
CA PHE A 63 -3.51 -7.38 2.47
C PHE A 63 -4.54 -7.76 1.40
N HIS A 64 -4.15 -8.63 0.48
CA HIS A 64 -4.96 -9.02 -0.65
C HIS A 64 -6.06 -10.02 -0.26
N ARG A 65 -5.71 -11.24 0.17
CA ARG A 65 -6.70 -12.30 0.41
C ARG A 65 -7.54 -12.08 1.68
N LEU A 66 -6.92 -11.71 2.81
CA LEU A 66 -7.61 -11.54 4.08
C LEU A 66 -8.35 -10.19 4.18
N PHE A 67 -7.68 -9.07 3.94
CA PHE A 67 -8.28 -7.75 4.13
C PHE A 67 -9.11 -7.29 2.95
N ALA A 68 -8.61 -7.36 1.72
CA ALA A 68 -9.37 -6.94 0.54
C ALA A 68 -10.46 -7.94 0.16
N HIS A 69 -10.12 -9.21 -0.10
CA HIS A 69 -11.09 -10.19 -0.62
C HIS A 69 -11.84 -10.99 0.45
N ARG A 70 -11.39 -10.98 1.71
CA ARG A 70 -12.00 -11.74 2.81
C ARG A 70 -12.15 -13.24 2.50
N THR A 71 -11.19 -13.83 1.81
CA THR A 71 -11.28 -15.24 1.38
C THR A 71 -11.17 -16.23 2.54
N TYR A 72 -10.69 -15.78 3.70
CA TYR A 72 -10.63 -16.56 4.93
C TYR A 72 -10.77 -15.65 6.17
N LYS A 73 -10.95 -16.26 7.35
CA LYS A 73 -11.04 -15.58 8.64
C LYS A 73 -9.94 -16.07 9.57
N THR A 74 -9.46 -15.18 10.43
CA THR A 74 -8.42 -15.48 11.44
C THR A 74 -8.71 -14.74 12.74
N GLY A 75 -8.02 -15.12 13.82
CA GLY A 75 -8.07 -14.40 15.09
C GLY A 75 -7.44 -13.00 15.01
N ARG A 76 -7.83 -12.10 15.90
CA ARG A 76 -7.37 -10.70 15.92
C ARG A 76 -5.85 -10.54 15.94
N LEU A 77 -5.17 -11.36 16.75
CA LEU A 77 -3.70 -11.32 16.84
C LEU A 77 -3.05 -11.63 15.48
N PHE A 78 -3.49 -12.71 14.82
CA PHE A 78 -2.94 -13.08 13.51
C PHE A 78 -3.26 -12.03 12.43
N GLN A 79 -4.46 -11.44 12.46
CA GLN A 79 -4.78 -10.30 11.58
C GLN A 79 -3.79 -9.16 11.80
N PHE A 80 -3.54 -8.78 13.05
CA PHE A 80 -2.60 -7.69 13.35
C PHE A 80 -1.16 -8.03 12.92
N LEU A 81 -0.68 -9.25 13.15
CA LEU A 81 0.66 -9.66 12.71
C LEU A 81 0.81 -9.59 11.19
N MET A 82 -0.16 -10.11 10.43
CA MET A 82 -0.18 -10.01 8.97
C MET A 82 -0.23 -8.56 8.51
N ALA A 83 -1.01 -7.72 9.19
CA ALA A 83 -1.09 -6.30 8.89
C ALA A 83 0.25 -5.60 9.15
N PHE A 84 0.87 -5.83 10.30
CA PHE A 84 2.12 -5.20 10.71
C PHE A 84 3.28 -5.57 9.77
N VAL A 85 3.44 -6.85 9.46
CA VAL A 85 4.46 -7.33 8.52
C VAL A 85 4.18 -6.81 7.10
N GLY A 86 2.92 -6.80 6.66
CA GLY A 86 2.56 -6.25 5.34
C GLY A 86 2.86 -4.76 5.23
N THR A 87 2.57 -3.98 6.28
CA THR A 87 2.89 -2.54 6.35
C THR A 87 4.39 -2.26 6.31
N ALA A 88 5.25 -3.21 6.72
CA ALA A 88 6.71 -3.09 6.54
C ALA A 88 7.16 -3.12 5.06
N SER A 89 6.26 -3.39 4.11
CA SER A 89 6.47 -3.18 2.67
C SER A 89 6.30 -1.71 2.25
N TYR A 90 5.90 -0.84 3.18
CA TYR A 90 5.67 0.59 2.99
C TYR A 90 4.65 0.96 1.91
N GLN A 91 3.66 0.09 1.68
CA GLN A 91 2.51 0.33 0.79
C GLN A 91 1.32 0.98 1.52
N LYS A 92 1.63 1.91 2.45
CA LYS A 92 0.69 2.49 3.43
C LYS A 92 0.02 1.45 4.35
N GLY A 93 -1.03 1.89 5.03
CA GLY A 93 -1.79 1.12 5.99
C GLY A 93 -2.73 0.07 5.36
N PRO A 94 -3.12 -0.95 6.15
CA PRO A 94 -3.93 -2.06 5.68
C PRO A 94 -5.36 -1.65 5.29
N LEU A 95 -5.94 -0.62 5.92
CA LEU A 95 -7.30 -0.15 5.62
C LEU A 95 -7.31 0.67 4.34
N TRP A 96 -6.34 1.58 4.19
CA TRP A 96 -6.11 2.31 2.95
C TRP A 96 -5.94 1.36 1.76
N TRP A 97 -5.10 0.34 1.92
CA TRP A 97 -4.81 -0.62 0.86
C TRP A 97 -6.05 -1.43 0.50
N ALA A 98 -6.74 -2.01 1.49
CA ALA A 98 -7.95 -2.80 1.25
C ALA A 98 -9.07 -1.98 0.61
N SER A 99 -9.21 -0.71 0.99
CA SER A 99 -10.16 0.22 0.38
C SER A 99 -9.85 0.47 -1.10
N HIS A 100 -8.60 0.77 -1.45
CA HIS A 100 -8.19 1.03 -2.83
C HIS A 100 -8.30 -0.22 -3.70
N HIS A 101 -7.92 -1.38 -3.16
CA HIS A 101 -8.02 -2.65 -3.86
C HIS A 101 -9.49 -3.03 -4.16
N ARG A 102 -10.40 -2.83 -3.20
CA ARG A 102 -11.84 -3.03 -3.43
C ARG A 102 -12.41 -2.04 -4.43
N ARG A 103 -11.96 -0.77 -4.39
CA ARG A 103 -12.34 0.25 -5.38
C ARG A 103 -11.91 -0.16 -6.78
N HIS A 104 -10.66 -0.62 -6.93
CA HIS A 104 -10.12 -1.12 -8.20
C HIS A 104 -10.99 -2.24 -8.75
N HIS A 105 -11.31 -3.28 -7.96
CA HIS A 105 -12.19 -4.34 -8.45
C HIS A 105 -13.61 -3.88 -8.80
N LEU A 106 -14.14 -2.88 -8.08
CA LEU A 106 -15.48 -2.35 -8.36
C LEU A 106 -15.54 -1.54 -9.66
N TYR A 107 -14.44 -0.89 -10.04
CA TYR A 107 -14.37 0.07 -11.15
C TYR A 107 -13.27 -0.26 -12.16
N ALA A 108 -12.82 -1.51 -12.21
CA ALA A 108 -11.69 -1.94 -13.02
C ALA A 108 -11.87 -1.51 -14.48
N ASP A 109 -10.79 -1.04 -15.08
CA ASP A 109 -10.73 -0.57 -16.47
C ASP A 109 -11.69 0.60 -16.80
N THR A 110 -12.18 1.32 -15.79
CA THR A 110 -12.94 2.56 -15.96
C THR A 110 -12.16 3.80 -15.50
N ASP A 111 -12.64 5.00 -15.83
CA ASP A 111 -12.06 6.28 -15.37
C ASP A 111 -12.05 6.43 -13.83
N GLN A 112 -12.83 5.62 -13.12
CA GLN A 112 -12.91 5.66 -11.65
C GLN A 112 -11.80 4.83 -10.98
N ASP A 113 -11.14 3.95 -11.71
CA ASP A 113 -9.97 3.23 -11.25
C ASP A 113 -8.70 4.08 -11.41
N LEU A 114 -8.13 4.49 -10.28
CA LEU A 114 -6.98 5.40 -10.25
C LEU A 114 -5.72 4.79 -10.89
N HIS A 115 -5.64 3.47 -11.01
CA HIS A 115 -4.48 2.76 -11.54
C HIS A 115 -4.81 1.82 -12.70
N SER A 116 -5.89 2.08 -13.42
CA SER A 116 -6.19 1.35 -14.66
C SER A 116 -5.14 1.66 -15.74
N PRO A 117 -4.47 0.65 -16.32
CA PRO A 117 -3.56 0.85 -17.45
C PRO A 117 -4.30 1.10 -18.79
N ILE A 118 -5.63 0.93 -18.81
CA ILE A 118 -6.47 1.09 -20.00
C ILE A 118 -6.92 2.55 -20.13
N THR A 119 -7.30 3.18 -19.01
CA THR A 119 -7.77 4.58 -18.98
C THR A 119 -6.66 5.58 -18.66
N HIS A 120 -5.52 5.10 -18.17
CA HIS A 120 -4.34 5.90 -17.86
C HIS A 120 -3.08 5.35 -18.53
N THR A 121 -1.99 6.10 -18.46
CA THR A 121 -0.69 5.65 -19.00
C THR A 121 -0.06 4.57 -18.12
N MET A 122 0.79 3.72 -18.71
CA MET A 122 1.55 2.69 -17.99
C MET A 122 2.27 3.24 -16.76
N TRP A 123 2.90 4.41 -16.87
CA TRP A 123 3.62 5.01 -15.73
C TRP A 123 2.67 5.49 -14.63
N ARG A 124 1.49 6.00 -14.99
CA ARG A 124 0.47 6.41 -14.02
C ARG A 124 -0.11 5.20 -13.30
N SER A 125 -0.42 4.11 -14.00
CA SER A 125 -0.95 2.88 -13.38
C SER A 125 0.09 2.17 -12.50
N GLN A 126 1.36 2.14 -12.91
CA GLN A 126 2.42 1.49 -12.14
C GLN A 126 2.84 2.30 -10.90
N VAL A 127 3.06 3.61 -11.05
CA VAL A 127 3.66 4.44 -9.98
C VAL A 127 2.88 5.74 -9.72
N GLY A 128 2.44 6.43 -10.77
CA GLY A 128 1.93 7.80 -10.62
C GLY A 128 0.68 7.93 -9.76
N TRP A 129 -0.22 6.95 -9.78
CA TRP A 129 -1.53 7.05 -9.15
C TRP A 129 -1.47 7.30 -7.63
N PHE A 130 -0.59 6.62 -6.91
CA PHE A 130 -0.50 6.72 -5.44
C PHE A 130 0.29 7.97 -4.99
N LEU A 131 0.94 8.67 -5.93
CA LEU A 131 1.64 9.93 -5.68
C LEU A 131 0.69 11.14 -5.74
N LEU A 132 -0.54 10.95 -6.22
CA LEU A 132 -1.54 12.01 -6.33
C LEU A 132 -2.31 12.22 -5.02
N ARG A 133 -2.88 13.42 -4.82
CA ARG A 133 -3.68 13.75 -3.63
C ARG A 133 -5.00 12.97 -3.55
N ASN A 134 -5.63 12.65 -4.68
CA ASN A 134 -6.88 11.88 -4.73
C ASN A 134 -6.76 10.45 -4.21
N SER A 135 -5.57 9.84 -4.26
CA SER A 135 -5.33 8.47 -3.78
C SER A 135 -4.94 8.41 -2.30
N GLN A 136 -5.00 9.52 -1.58
CA GLN A 136 -4.57 9.56 -0.17
C GLN A 136 -5.69 9.21 0.81
N THR A 137 -6.94 9.19 0.36
CA THR A 137 -8.10 9.01 1.22
C THR A 137 -8.59 7.57 1.25
N THR A 138 -8.83 7.02 2.44
CA THR A 138 -9.48 5.73 2.63
C THR A 138 -10.99 5.87 2.49
N GLU A 139 -11.62 5.08 1.63
CA GLU A 139 -13.07 5.04 1.44
C GLU A 139 -13.72 4.02 2.40
N TRP A 140 -14.04 4.46 3.61
CA TRP A 140 -14.57 3.62 4.68
C TRP A 140 -15.80 2.78 4.29
N LYS A 141 -16.63 3.30 3.38
CA LYS A 141 -17.83 2.62 2.85
C LYS A 141 -17.49 1.31 2.13
N LEU A 142 -16.29 1.17 1.58
CA LEU A 142 -15.84 -0.04 0.91
C LEU A 142 -15.34 -1.10 1.91
N ILE A 143 -15.03 -0.70 3.15
CA ILE A 143 -14.42 -1.55 4.18
C ILE A 143 -15.14 -1.54 5.55
N PRO A 144 -16.49 -1.57 5.62
CA PRO A 144 -17.21 -1.43 6.88
C PRO A 144 -16.87 -2.55 7.89
N ASN A 145 -16.53 -3.73 7.36
CA ASN A 145 -16.18 -4.91 8.17
C ASN A 145 -14.86 -4.77 8.95
N LEU A 146 -13.93 -3.93 8.46
CA LEU A 146 -12.62 -3.73 9.07
C LEU A 146 -12.65 -2.60 10.11
N MET A 147 -13.68 -1.74 10.08
CA MET A 147 -13.76 -0.56 10.95
C MET A 147 -13.83 -0.88 12.44
N LYS A 148 -14.21 -2.11 12.81
CA LYS A 148 -14.31 -2.58 14.19
C LYS A 148 -12.97 -2.92 14.86
N TYR A 149 -11.86 -2.93 14.11
CA TYR A 149 -10.54 -3.31 14.62
C TYR A 149 -9.69 -2.07 14.89
N ARG A 150 -9.59 -1.69 16.17
CA ARG A 150 -8.88 -0.46 16.61
C ARG A 150 -7.38 -0.55 16.31
N GLU A 151 -6.81 -1.74 16.44
CA GLU A 151 -5.43 -2.06 16.13
C GLU A 151 -5.09 -1.81 14.66
N LEU A 152 -6.03 -2.08 13.74
CA LEU A 152 -5.84 -1.80 12.31
C LEU A 152 -5.95 -0.32 12.00
N HIS A 153 -6.82 0.43 12.68
CA HIS A 153 -6.88 1.89 12.57
C HIS A 153 -5.62 2.57 13.07
N TRP A 154 -5.08 2.11 14.21
CA TRP A 154 -3.81 2.60 14.73
C TRP A 154 -2.69 2.35 13.71
N LEU A 155 -2.60 1.12 13.21
CA LEU A 155 -1.58 0.76 12.22
C LEU A 155 -1.75 1.53 10.91
N ASP A 156 -2.99 1.78 10.47
CA ASP A 156 -3.28 2.54 9.25
C ASP A 156 -2.88 4.01 9.39
N ARG A 157 -3.09 4.60 10.57
CA ARG A 157 -2.66 5.96 10.88
C ARG A 157 -1.15 6.09 11.03
N TYR A 158 -0.50 5.09 11.63
CA TYR A 158 0.92 5.07 11.93
C TYR A 158 1.67 4.07 11.04
N TYR A 159 1.33 4.02 9.75
CA TYR A 159 1.87 3.05 8.79
C TYR A 159 3.39 3.16 8.58
N SER A 160 4.02 4.27 8.99
CA SER A 160 5.48 4.43 8.96
C SER A 160 6.19 3.68 10.09
N VAL A 161 5.49 3.28 11.15
CA VAL A 161 6.10 2.62 12.31
C VAL A 161 6.73 1.26 11.94
N PRO A 162 6.04 0.31 11.30
CA PRO A 162 6.64 -0.98 10.97
C PRO A 162 7.91 -0.90 10.09
N PRO A 163 7.96 -0.13 8.99
CA PRO A 163 9.19 -0.05 8.18
C PRO A 163 10.33 0.69 8.88
N ILE A 164 10.04 1.70 9.72
CA ILE A 164 11.08 2.36 10.53
C ILE A 164 11.65 1.40 11.58
N LEU A 165 10.79 0.66 12.28
CA LEU A 165 11.23 -0.36 13.24
C LEU A 165 12.03 -1.47 12.56
N LEU A 166 11.62 -1.90 11.36
CA LEU A 166 12.38 -2.86 10.57
C LEU A 166 13.75 -2.30 10.17
N ALA A 167 13.82 -1.06 9.69
CA ALA A 167 15.10 -0.44 9.35
C ALA A 167 16.02 -0.30 10.57
N ALA A 168 15.48 0.10 11.73
CA ALA A 168 16.23 0.21 12.97
C ALA A 168 16.74 -1.16 13.46
N SER A 169 15.96 -2.23 13.32
CA SER A 169 16.38 -3.56 13.75
C SER A 169 17.49 -4.16 12.88
N MET A 170 17.68 -3.68 11.64
CA MET A 170 18.80 -4.12 10.79
C MET A 170 20.17 -3.73 11.34
N PHE A 171 20.27 -2.73 12.22
CA PHE A 171 21.53 -2.34 12.87
C PHE A 171 21.97 -3.31 13.98
N LEU A 172 21.18 -4.35 14.25
CA LEU A 172 21.49 -5.39 15.24
C LEU A 172 22.12 -6.65 14.61
N LEU A 173 22.30 -6.66 13.29
CA LEU A 173 22.86 -7.77 12.49
C LEU A 173 24.28 -7.44 12.03
#